data_AF-A0AB37LE83-F1
#
_entry.id   AF-A0AB37LE83-F1
#
_cell.length_a   1.000
_cell.length_b   1.000
_cell.length_c   1.000
_cell.angle_alpha   90.00
_cell.angle_beta   90.00
_cell.angle_gamma   90.00
#
_symmetry.space_group_name_H-M   'P 1'
#
loop_
_entity.id
_entity.type
_entity.pdbx_description
1 polymer ?
#
loop_
_entity_poly.entity_id
_entity_poly.type
_entity_poly.pdbx_seq_one_letter_code
_entity_poly.pdbx_strand_id
1 'polypeptide(L)'
;MAKTVIRVMFDDATAAEGFLERCRGEGLDAVVEDARPIGTVKRNGPGLASWLKAHPGWHVVAESVNRRAAWAAAWKIRHGERRGFEDGLWDAQAQNRDGRWVVIARRASKRRSIPGEGMDPLF
;
A
#
# COMPACT_ATOMS: atom_id res chain seq x y z
N MET A 1 -2.32 29.25 -2.79
CA MET A 1 -0.85 29.37 -2.93
C MET A 1 -0.25 27.99 -3.00
N ALA A 2 0.67 27.72 -3.92
CA ALA A 2 1.39 26.45 -3.98
C ALA A 2 2.46 26.43 -2.89
N LYS A 3 2.49 25.40 -2.04
CA LYS A 3 3.53 25.21 -1.02
C LYS A 3 4.77 24.64 -1.70
N THR A 4 5.87 25.40 -1.75
CA THR A 4 7.17 24.87 -2.20
C THR A 4 7.69 23.90 -1.15
N VAL A 5 8.02 22.67 -1.56
CA VAL A 5 8.57 21.63 -0.68
C VAL A 5 9.99 21.31 -1.14
N ILE A 6 10.94 21.35 -0.20
CA ILE A 6 12.34 21.03 -0.43
C ILE A 6 12.66 19.77 0.38
N ARG A 7 13.35 18.81 -0.24
CA ARG A 7 13.85 17.60 0.42
C ARG A 7 15.37 17.66 0.49
N VAL A 8 15.90 17.36 1.66
CA VAL A 8 17.34 17.38 1.95
C VAL A 8 17.71 16.05 2.58
N MET A 9 18.75 15.41 2.08
CA MET A 9 19.29 14.16 2.62
C MET A 9 20.60 14.46 3.36
N PHE A 10 20.84 13.71 4.43
CA PHE A 10 22.05 13.78 5.24
C PHE A 10 22.64 12.37 5.35
N ASP A 11 23.97 12.28 5.35
CA ASP A 11 24.68 11.00 5.49
C ASP A 11 24.71 10.51 6.94
N ASP A 12 24.47 11.38 7.91
CA ASP A 12 24.44 11.08 9.34
C ASP A 12 23.27 11.77 10.07
N ALA A 13 22.84 11.17 11.19
CA ALA A 13 21.69 11.63 11.96
C ALA A 13 21.93 12.97 12.67
N THR A 14 23.16 13.26 13.09
CA THR A 14 23.52 14.47 13.82
C THR A 14 23.42 15.70 12.93
N ALA A 15 23.85 15.60 11.66
CA ALA A 15 23.70 16.65 10.67
C ALA A 15 22.21 16.95 10.37
N ALA A 16 21.37 15.90 10.31
CA ALA A 16 19.94 16.06 10.14
C ALA A 16 19.27 16.76 11.34
N GLU A 17 19.65 16.39 12.57
CA GLU A 17 19.14 17.02 13.79
C GLU A 17 19.51 18.51 13.86
N GLY A 18 20.76 18.87 13.61
CA GLY A 18 21.20 20.26 13.59
C GLY A 18 20.56 21.10 12.48
N PHE A 19 20.19 20.48 11.35
CA PHE A 19 19.39 21.15 10.32
C PHE A 19 17.96 21.43 10.80
N LEU A 20 17.31 20.46 11.45
CA LEU A 20 15.96 20.63 11.98
C LEU A 20 15.89 21.70 13.07
N GLU A 21 16.89 21.77 13.95
CA GLU A 21 16.96 22.83 14.97
C GLU A 21 17.04 24.22 14.35
N ARG A 22 17.86 24.39 13.30
CA ARG A 22 17.94 25.66 12.55
C ARG A 22 16.60 26.00 11.89
N CYS A 23 15.96 25.04 11.23
CA CYS A 23 14.64 25.26 10.64
C CYS A 23 13.59 25.71 11.68
N ARG A 24 13.59 25.11 12.88
CA ARG A 24 12.70 25.56 13.96
C ARG A 24 13.02 26.99 14.40
N GLY A 25 14.29 27.35 14.51
CA GLY A 25 14.74 28.71 14.83
C GLY A 25 14.29 29.75 13.79
N GLU A 26 14.21 29.36 12.52
CA GLU A 26 13.76 30.22 11.41
C GLU A 26 12.23 30.16 11.18
N GLY A 27 11.48 29.41 11.99
CA GLY A 27 10.03 29.26 11.84
C GLY A 27 9.60 28.42 10.62
N LEU A 28 10.51 27.60 10.10
CA LEU A 28 10.26 26.70 8.97
C LEU A 28 9.62 25.39 9.45
N ASP A 29 8.60 24.94 8.71
CA ASP A 29 7.88 23.68 8.93
C ASP A 29 8.68 22.48 8.38
N ALA A 30 9.84 22.21 8.99
CA ALA A 30 10.71 21.09 8.65
C ALA A 30 10.41 19.88 9.54
N VAL A 31 10.22 18.72 8.90
CA VAL A 31 9.97 17.44 9.57
C VAL A 31 10.89 16.37 9.00
N VAL A 32 11.26 15.40 9.82
CA VAL A 32 11.94 14.18 9.36
C VAL A 32 11.00 13.46 8.40
N GLU A 33 11.45 13.26 7.16
CA GLU A 33 10.76 12.37 6.23
C GLU A 33 10.89 10.93 6.78
N ASP A 34 9.76 10.21 6.84
CA ASP A 34 9.63 8.87 7.41
C ASP A 34 10.85 7.98 7.08
N ALA A 35 11.58 7.54 8.12
CA ALA A 35 12.88 6.86 8.03
C ALA A 35 12.86 5.46 7.36
N ARG A 36 11.73 5.08 6.75
CA ARG A 36 11.64 3.84 5.97
C ARG A 36 12.58 3.93 4.76
N PRO A 37 13.37 2.88 4.47
CA PRO A 37 14.38 2.89 3.41
C PRO A 37 13.85 3.48 2.09
N ILE A 38 14.69 4.25 1.39
CA ILE A 38 14.43 4.61 -0.01
C ILE A 38 14.34 3.30 -0.81
N GLY A 39 13.12 2.96 -1.25
CA GLY A 39 12.78 1.65 -1.82
C GLY A 39 11.49 1.05 -1.24
N THR A 40 11.18 1.37 0.03
CA THR A 40 9.87 1.18 0.67
C THR A 40 8.90 2.30 0.33
N VAL A 41 8.93 2.79 -0.92
CA VAL A 41 7.88 3.66 -1.43
C VAL A 41 6.57 2.93 -1.16
N LYS A 42 5.67 3.55 -0.40
CA LYS A 42 4.30 3.08 -0.23
C LYS A 42 3.65 3.14 -1.61
N ARG A 43 3.85 2.09 -2.42
CA ARG A 43 3.34 1.97 -3.78
C ARG A 43 1.84 1.96 -3.61
N ASN A 44 1.24 3.09 -3.90
CA ASN A 44 -0.20 3.23 -3.88
C ASN A 44 -0.67 3.29 -5.32
N GLY A 45 -1.66 2.46 -5.62
CA GLY A 45 -2.31 2.44 -6.90
C GLY A 45 -1.47 1.85 -8.05
N PRO A 46 -1.27 2.54 -9.19
CA PRO A 46 -0.71 1.94 -10.41
C PRO A 46 0.66 1.28 -10.24
N GLY A 47 1.56 1.88 -9.46
CA GLY A 47 2.88 1.30 -9.19
C GLY A 47 2.83 -0.01 -8.40
N LEU A 48 1.83 -0.14 -7.51
CA LEU A 48 1.60 -1.39 -6.77
C LEU A 48 1.02 -2.46 -7.67
N ALA A 49 0.03 -2.11 -8.49
CA ALA A 49 -0.56 -3.03 -9.43
C ALA A 49 0.48 -3.56 -10.43
N SER A 50 1.32 -2.69 -10.99
CA SER A 50 2.42 -3.11 -11.88
C SER A 50 3.36 -4.08 -11.18
N TRP A 51 3.75 -3.79 -9.94
CA TRP A 51 4.62 -4.68 -9.17
C TRP A 51 3.98 -6.04 -8.87
N LEU A 52 2.70 -6.06 -8.46
CA LEU A 52 1.95 -7.30 -8.20
C LEU A 52 1.75 -8.15 -9.47
N LYS A 53 1.73 -7.55 -10.66
CA LYS A 53 1.74 -8.28 -11.94
C LYS A 53 3.08 -8.99 -12.16
N ALA A 54 4.19 -8.36 -11.79
CA ALA A 54 5.53 -8.91 -11.91
C ALA A 54 5.88 -9.93 -10.80
N HIS A 55 5.18 -9.89 -9.67
CA HIS A 55 5.44 -10.74 -8.50
C HIS A 55 4.20 -11.58 -8.18
N PRO A 56 4.05 -12.76 -8.80
CA PRO A 56 2.91 -13.62 -8.53
C PRO A 56 2.91 -14.11 -7.07
N GLY A 57 1.73 -14.45 -6.57
CA GLY A 57 1.54 -14.88 -5.18
C GLY A 57 0.96 -13.78 -4.28
N TRP A 58 0.71 -14.15 -3.02
CA TRP A 58 0.13 -13.25 -2.02
C TRP A 58 1.21 -12.39 -1.39
N HIS A 59 1.03 -11.07 -1.44
CA HIS A 59 1.99 -10.11 -0.89
C HIS A 59 1.31 -9.17 0.08
N VAL A 60 2.00 -8.81 1.17
CA VAL A 60 1.56 -7.74 2.08
C VAL A 60 1.76 -6.41 1.36
N VAL A 61 0.68 -5.64 1.22
CA VAL A 61 0.68 -4.38 0.46
C VAL A 61 0.36 -3.16 1.33
N ALA A 62 -0.20 -3.37 2.52
CA ALA A 62 -0.42 -2.33 3.51
C ALA A 62 -0.56 -2.90 4.91
N GLU A 63 -0.31 -2.07 5.91
CA GLU A 63 -0.58 -2.35 7.32
C GLU A 63 -1.45 -1.25 7.91
N SER A 64 -2.28 -1.60 8.89
CA SER A 64 -3.12 -0.70 9.64
C SER A 64 -3.36 -1.21 11.05
N VAL A 65 -3.42 -0.30 12.01
CA VAL A 65 -3.93 -0.61 13.35
C VAL A 65 -5.46 -0.70 13.39
N ASN A 66 -6.15 -0.18 12.36
CA ASN A 66 -7.60 -0.14 12.28
C ASN A 66 -8.13 -1.22 11.32
N ARG A 67 -8.89 -2.17 11.88
CA ARG A 67 -9.56 -3.24 11.12
C ARG A 67 -10.39 -2.71 9.95
N ARG A 68 -11.21 -1.68 10.18
CA ARG A 68 -12.12 -1.12 9.18
C ARG A 68 -11.35 -0.50 8.02
N ALA A 69 -10.22 0.16 8.30
CA ALA A 69 -9.35 0.73 7.28
C ALA A 69 -8.70 -0.37 6.41
N ALA A 70 -8.19 -1.44 7.03
CA ALA A 70 -7.63 -2.57 6.30
C ALA A 70 -8.68 -3.28 5.43
N TRP A 71 -9.89 -3.51 5.97
CA TRP A 71 -11.01 -4.08 5.23
C TRP A 71 -11.43 -3.22 4.04
N ALA A 72 -11.57 -1.90 4.24
CA ALA A 72 -11.92 -0.98 3.17
C ALA A 72 -10.85 -0.96 2.06
N ALA A 73 -9.57 -1.00 2.43
CA ALA A 73 -8.47 -1.06 1.47
C ALA A 73 -8.49 -2.37 0.65
N ALA A 74 -8.67 -3.52 1.31
CA ALA A 74 -8.81 -4.81 0.63
C ALA A 74 -10.03 -4.83 -0.31
N TRP A 75 -11.17 -4.29 0.14
CA TRP A 75 -12.38 -4.20 -0.67
C TRP A 75 -12.16 -3.36 -1.93
N LYS A 76 -11.51 -2.19 -1.82
CA LYS A 76 -11.23 -1.33 -2.98
C LYS A 76 -10.29 -1.97 -3.99
N ILE A 77 -9.31 -2.75 -3.53
CA ILE A 77 -8.42 -3.50 -4.43
C ILE A 77 -9.20 -4.58 -5.18
N ARG A 78 -10.02 -5.36 -4.46
CA ARG A 78 -10.79 -6.47 -5.05
C ARG A 78 -11.82 -6.00 -6.09
N HIS A 79 -12.45 -4.85 -5.88
CA HIS A 79 -13.50 -4.33 -6.77
C HIS A 79 -13.00 -3.28 -7.77
N GLY A 80 -11.68 -3.05 -7.85
CA GLY A 80 -11.11 -2.10 -8.81
C GLY A 80 -11.36 -0.63 -8.52
N GLU A 81 -11.92 -0.29 -7.37
CA GLU A 81 -12.14 1.08 -6.86
C GLU A 81 -10.83 1.78 -6.44
N ARG A 82 -9.71 1.06 -6.50
CA ARG A 82 -8.37 1.63 -6.28
C ARG A 82 -7.68 1.83 -7.62
N ARG A 83 -7.15 3.04 -7.82
CA ARG A 83 -6.37 3.38 -9.02
C ARG A 83 -5.33 2.31 -9.36
N GLY A 84 -5.23 1.84 -10.59
CA GLY A 84 -4.35 0.74 -11.02
C GLY A 84 -4.93 -0.67 -10.88
N PHE A 85 -6.08 -0.84 -10.21
CA PHE A 85 -6.74 -2.13 -9.98
C PHE A 85 -8.07 -2.27 -10.75
N GLU A 86 -8.37 -1.34 -11.65
CA GLU A 86 -9.68 -1.16 -12.29
C GLU A 86 -10.12 -2.35 -13.16
N ASP A 87 -9.19 -3.21 -13.57
CA ASP A 87 -9.49 -4.37 -14.42
C ASP A 87 -10.17 -5.54 -13.69
N GLY A 88 -10.45 -5.40 -12.39
CA GLY A 88 -11.24 -6.36 -11.59
C GLY A 88 -10.59 -7.73 -11.39
N LEU A 89 -9.34 -7.91 -11.82
CA LEU A 89 -8.64 -9.19 -11.80
C LEU A 89 -7.67 -9.26 -10.60
N TRP A 90 -8.18 -8.97 -9.40
CA TRP A 90 -7.38 -8.88 -8.18
C TRP A 90 -8.05 -9.56 -7.01
N ASP A 91 -7.26 -10.34 -6.26
CA ASP A 91 -7.67 -10.82 -4.95
C ASP A 91 -7.04 -9.94 -3.88
N ALA A 92 -7.80 -9.59 -2.85
CA ALA A 92 -7.29 -8.92 -1.67
C ALA A 92 -8.08 -9.27 -0.41
N GLN A 93 -7.35 -9.34 0.71
CA GLN A 93 -7.88 -9.71 2.03
C GLN A 93 -7.21 -8.90 3.14
N ALA A 94 -7.96 -8.63 4.21
CA ALA A 94 -7.41 -8.11 5.45
C ALA A 94 -7.24 -9.26 6.45
N GLN A 95 -6.05 -9.39 7.02
CA GLN A 95 -5.71 -10.40 8.03
C GLN A 95 -5.20 -9.73 9.29
N ASN A 96 -5.50 -10.29 10.46
CA ASN A 96 -4.82 -9.90 11.68
C ASN A 96 -3.54 -10.73 11.85
N ARG A 97 -2.40 -10.06 12.04
CA ARG A 97 -1.11 -10.66 12.35
C ARG A 97 -0.54 -9.93 13.55
N ASP A 98 -0.39 -10.66 14.66
CA ASP A 98 0.22 -10.16 15.89
C ASP A 98 -0.37 -8.83 16.38
N GLY A 99 -1.71 -8.71 16.33
CA GLY A 99 -2.43 -7.51 16.76
C GLY A 99 -2.49 -6.37 15.74
N ARG A 100 -1.82 -6.49 14.59
CA ARG A 100 -1.89 -5.53 13.48
C ARG A 100 -2.70 -6.08 12.32
N TRP A 101 -3.44 -5.21 11.63
CA TRP A 101 -4.17 -5.61 10.43
C TRP A 101 -3.30 -5.39 9.20
N VAL A 102 -3.03 -6.46 8.46
CA VAL A 102 -2.31 -6.41 7.19
C VAL A 102 -3.30 -6.60 6.04
N VAL A 103 -3.08 -5.88 4.94
CA VAL A 103 -3.76 -6.12 3.68
C VAL A 103 -2.82 -6.92 2.80
N ILE A 104 -3.27 -8.11 2.40
CA ILE A 104 -2.59 -8.91 1.40
C ILE A 104 -3.33 -8.83 0.08
N ALA A 105 -2.60 -8.78 -1.03
CA ALA A 105 -3.16 -8.75 -2.37
C ALA A 105 -2.33 -9.58 -3.34
N ARG A 106 -2.98 -10.01 -4.42
CA ARG A 106 -2.33 -10.68 -5.56
C ARG A 106 -3.08 -10.39 -6.85
N ARG A 107 -2.41 -10.63 -7.97
CA ARG A 107 -3.10 -10.77 -9.26
C ARG A 107 -3.96 -12.03 -9.23
N ALA A 108 -5.25 -11.90 -9.54
CA ALA A 108 -6.09 -13.07 -9.74
C ALA A 108 -5.70 -13.70 -11.08
N SER A 109 -5.20 -14.94 -11.05
CA SER A 109 -5.19 -15.77 -12.25
C SER A 109 -6.65 -15.92 -12.69
N LYS A 110 -6.97 -15.75 -13.98
CA LYS A 110 -8.30 -16.15 -14.50
C LYS A 110 -8.62 -17.51 -13.88
N ARG A 111 -9.67 -17.61 -13.06
CA ARG A 111 -10.26 -18.93 -12.79
C ARG A 111 -10.51 -19.50 -14.17
N ARG A 112 -9.82 -20.58 -14.54
CA ARG A 112 -10.34 -21.43 -15.61
C ARG A 112 -11.73 -21.79 -15.10
N SER A 113 -12.76 -21.23 -15.73
CA SER A 113 -14.07 -21.85 -15.69
C SER A 113 -13.82 -23.29 -16.15
N ILE A 114 -13.93 -24.23 -15.22
CA ILE A 114 -14.13 -25.63 -15.58
C ILE A 114 -15.61 -25.64 -15.97
N PRO A 115 -15.96 -25.83 -17.25
CA PRO A 115 -17.36 -25.95 -17.62
C PRO A 115 -17.87 -27.24 -16.96
N GLY A 116 -18.67 -27.13 -15.90
CA GLY A 116 -19.15 -28.30 -15.16
C GLY A 116 -19.82 -28.02 -13.81
N GLU A 117 -19.59 -26.88 -13.16
CA GLU A 117 -20.35 -26.50 -11.95
C GLU A 117 -21.69 -25.87 -12.33
N GLY A 118 -22.53 -26.67 -12.96
CA GLY A 118 -23.89 -26.35 -13.37
C GLY A 118 -24.76 -27.58 -13.20
N MET A 119 -24.84 -28.11 -11.98
CA MET A 119 -25.90 -29.02 -11.55
C MET A 119 -26.29 -28.62 -10.14
N ASP A 120 -27.34 -27.81 -10.01
CA ASP A 120 -28.12 -27.76 -8.77
C ASP A 120 -28.61 -29.20 -8.49
N PRO A 121 -28.40 -29.75 -7.28
CA PRO A 121 -29.08 -30.97 -6.93
C PRO A 121 -30.59 -30.67 -6.81
N LEU A 122 -31.38 -31.32 -7.65
CA LEU A 122 -32.83 -31.42 -7.46
C LEU A 122 -33.09 -32.20 -6.17
N PHE A 123 -33.38 -31.47 -5.08
CA PHE A 123 -34.12 -31.98 -3.93
C PHE A 123 -35.15 -30.93 -3.53
#